data_AF-A0A957G362-F1
#
_entry.id   AF-A0A957G362-F1
#
_cell.length_a   1.000
_cell.length_b   1.000
_cell.length_c   1.000
_cell.angle_alpha   90.00
_cell.angle_beta   90.00
_cell.angle_gamma   90.00
#
_symmetry.space_group_name_H-M   'P 1'
#
loop_
_entity.id
_entity.type
_entity.pdbx_description
1 polymer ?
#
loop_
_entity_poly.entity_id
_entity_poly.type
_entity_poly.pdbx_seq_one_letter_code
_entity_poly.pdbx_strand_id
1 'polypeptide(L)'
;MQPPAGPRFLPRLLGQLGLVFSLLTLFVPRNWPLQRVEFPGIYVELTSLNLRLADFGLLLLLMAFLWPAGPRYWPALRRSPIWLPLCALVILASLSLNWAREPILAWQYTIYLALLLASFYLIHWLAPAPRLVQGALLLALAGQSIVAGLQFWRQDDLGLYWLGEVDLNRYPGGGSILAVGEQFWLRAYGLTNHPNLLGGFLALAILLLLGGSLRPGRLAWPLRLGLLLGCAALVLSFSRAAWLGLLAG
;
A
#
# COMPACT_ATOMS: atom_id res chain seq x y z
N MET A 1 -7.89 -34.64 20.16
CA MET A 1 -7.88 -34.65 18.68
C MET A 1 -8.56 -33.38 18.20
N GLN A 2 -7.84 -32.47 17.53
CA GLN A 2 -8.49 -31.32 16.89
C GLN A 2 -9.30 -31.85 15.69
N PRO A 3 -10.55 -31.39 15.48
CA PRO A 3 -11.36 -31.85 14.35
C PRO A 3 -10.65 -31.53 13.02
N PRO A 4 -10.84 -32.36 11.98
CA PRO A 4 -10.27 -32.09 10.67
C PRO A 4 -10.72 -30.71 10.18
N ALA A 5 -9.77 -29.97 9.64
CA ALA A 5 -9.99 -28.64 9.12
C ALA A 5 -11.12 -28.68 8.08
N GLY A 6 -12.26 -28.03 8.40
CA GLY A 6 -13.44 -28.08 7.54
C GLY A 6 -13.19 -27.54 6.12
N PRO A 7 -14.12 -27.72 5.17
CA PRO A 7 -13.97 -27.38 3.74
C PRO A 7 -13.68 -25.89 3.44
N ARG A 8 -13.70 -25.03 4.46
CA ARG A 8 -13.37 -23.60 4.40
C ARG A 8 -11.96 -23.25 4.86
N PHE A 9 -11.16 -24.22 5.32
CA PHE A 9 -9.83 -23.96 5.85
C PHE A 9 -8.86 -23.44 4.79
N LEU A 10 -8.72 -24.16 3.66
CA LEU A 10 -7.80 -23.80 2.59
C LEU A 10 -8.05 -22.41 1.99
N PRO A 11 -9.28 -22.02 1.58
CA PRO A 11 -9.53 -20.68 1.05
C PRO A 11 -9.31 -19.58 2.10
N ARG A 12 -9.62 -19.84 3.38
CA ARG A 12 -9.30 -18.88 4.45
C ARG A 12 -7.79 -18.73 4.65
N LEU A 13 -7.04 -19.83 4.62
CA LEU A 13 -5.59 -19.78 4.72
C LEU A 13 -4.97 -19.01 3.55
N LEU A 14 -5.37 -19.33 2.32
CA LEU A 14 -4.92 -18.63 1.10
C LEU A 14 -5.26 -17.14 1.15
N GLY A 15 -6.47 -16.78 1.58
CA GLY A 15 -6.87 -15.39 1.72
C GLY A 15 -6.06 -14.65 2.77
N GLN A 16 -5.77 -15.28 3.92
CA GLN A 16 -4.95 -14.67 4.97
C GLN A 16 -3.51 -14.49 4.53
N LEU A 17 -2.93 -15.49 3.87
CA LEU A 17 -1.58 -15.42 3.30
C LEU A 17 -1.51 -14.33 2.22
N GLY A 18 -2.48 -14.29 1.30
CA GLY A 18 -2.56 -13.26 0.27
C GLY A 18 -2.65 -11.86 0.84
N LEU A 19 -3.52 -11.63 1.84
CA LEU A 19 -3.63 -10.34 2.52
C LEU A 19 -2.34 -9.92 3.21
N VAL A 20 -1.78 -10.80 4.04
CA VAL A 20 -0.53 -10.52 4.78
C VAL A 20 0.59 -10.25 3.78
N PHE A 21 0.70 -11.05 2.72
CA PHE A 21 1.67 -10.85 1.67
C PHE A 21 1.50 -9.48 1.00
N SER A 22 0.30 -9.12 0.55
CA SER A 22 0.03 -7.79 -0.02
C SER A 22 0.40 -6.65 0.93
N LEU A 23 0.11 -6.77 2.23
CA LEU A 23 0.51 -5.76 3.22
C LEU A 23 2.02 -5.67 3.39
N LEU A 24 2.72 -6.81 3.39
CA LEU A 24 4.18 -6.84 3.48
C LEU A 24 4.86 -6.29 2.22
N THR A 25 4.24 -6.42 1.04
CA THR A 25 4.74 -5.77 -0.18
C THR A 25 4.69 -4.25 -0.13
N LEU A 26 3.96 -3.64 0.81
CA LEU A 26 4.08 -2.19 1.06
C LEU A 26 5.46 -1.83 1.61
N PHE A 27 6.17 -2.77 2.26
CA PHE A 27 7.57 -2.60 2.64
C PHE A 27 8.54 -2.95 1.51
N VAL A 28 8.15 -3.79 0.57
CA VAL A 28 9.00 -4.20 -0.57
C VAL A 28 8.23 -3.95 -1.86
N PRO A 29 8.10 -2.69 -2.31
CA PRO A 29 7.27 -2.32 -3.46
C PRO A 29 7.97 -2.61 -4.79
N ARG A 30 8.54 -3.81 -4.90
CA ARG A 30 9.23 -4.26 -6.11
C ARG A 30 8.24 -4.35 -7.27
N ASN A 31 8.66 -3.82 -8.40
CA ASN A 31 7.93 -3.92 -9.66
C ASN A 31 8.86 -4.39 -10.78
N TRP A 32 8.26 -4.99 -11.80
CA TRP A 32 8.92 -5.42 -13.02
C TRP A 32 8.22 -4.74 -14.21
N PRO A 33 8.88 -3.83 -14.94
CA PRO A 33 8.29 -3.19 -16.10
C PRO A 33 8.16 -4.21 -17.22
N LEU A 34 6.92 -4.51 -17.60
CA LEU A 34 6.57 -5.36 -18.74
C LEU A 34 6.67 -4.58 -20.06
N GLN A 35 6.29 -3.30 -20.04
CA GLN A 35 6.42 -2.38 -21.16
C GLN A 35 6.78 -1.00 -20.63
N ARG A 36 7.90 -0.44 -21.11
CA ARG A 36 8.34 0.90 -20.76
C ARG A 36 7.78 1.90 -21.75
N VAL A 37 7.12 2.93 -21.25
CA VAL A 37 6.74 4.10 -22.04
C VAL A 37 7.45 5.29 -21.41
N GLU A 38 8.41 5.87 -22.13
CA GLU A 38 9.17 7.00 -21.63
C GLU A 38 8.45 8.29 -22.01
N PHE A 39 8.09 9.07 -21.00
CA PHE A 39 7.65 10.44 -21.19
C PHE A 39 8.74 11.37 -20.63
N PRO A 40 9.22 12.35 -21.41
CA PRO A 40 10.21 13.29 -20.91
C PRO A 40 9.73 13.96 -19.62
N GLY A 41 10.55 13.89 -18.56
CA GLY A 41 10.24 14.49 -17.27
C GLY A 41 9.25 13.71 -16.38
N ILE A 42 8.83 12.50 -16.77
CA ILE A 42 7.98 11.64 -15.92
C ILE A 42 8.74 10.36 -15.58
N TYR A 43 8.58 9.91 -14.34
CA TYR A 43 9.20 8.70 -13.85
C TYR A 43 8.72 7.48 -14.64
N VAL A 44 9.66 6.69 -15.20
CA VAL A 44 9.34 5.58 -16.10
C VAL A 44 8.42 4.54 -15.45
N GLU A 45 8.55 4.27 -14.16
CA GLU A 45 7.64 3.37 -13.43
C GLU A 45 6.19 3.88 -13.36
N LEU A 46 5.93 5.19 -13.42
CA LEU A 46 4.56 5.74 -13.42
C LEU A 46 3.90 5.59 -14.79
N THR A 47 4.72 5.52 -15.83
CA THR A 47 4.31 5.46 -17.24
C THR A 47 4.52 4.09 -17.86
N SER A 48 5.04 3.13 -17.10
CA SER A 48 5.25 1.76 -17.54
C SER A 48 4.08 0.86 -17.16
N LEU A 49 3.83 -0.13 -18.02
CA LEU A 49 3.08 -1.30 -17.64
C LEU A 49 3.97 -2.12 -16.70
N ASN A 50 3.54 -2.30 -15.45
CA ASN A 50 4.34 -2.95 -14.41
C ASN A 50 3.60 -4.14 -13.82
N LEU A 51 4.32 -5.24 -13.60
CA LEU A 51 3.89 -6.30 -12.69
C LEU A 51 4.47 -5.99 -11.31
N ARG A 52 3.62 -5.81 -10.30
CA ARG A 52 4.05 -5.49 -8.94
C ARG A 52 4.11 -6.75 -8.10
N LEU A 53 5.03 -6.78 -7.14
CA LEU A 53 5.07 -7.87 -6.16
C LEU A 53 3.74 -8.00 -5.41
N ALA A 54 3.07 -6.88 -5.14
CA ALA A 54 1.73 -6.85 -4.54
C ALA A 54 0.67 -7.61 -5.34
N ASP A 55 0.81 -7.68 -6.67
CA ASP A 55 -0.15 -8.32 -7.57
C ASP A 55 -0.27 -9.83 -7.27
N PHE A 56 0.82 -10.49 -6.86
CA PHE A 56 0.79 -11.89 -6.45
C PHE A 56 -0.07 -12.13 -5.20
N GLY A 57 -0.04 -11.21 -4.23
CA GLY A 57 -0.92 -11.30 -3.05
C GLY A 57 -2.38 -11.08 -3.40
N LEU A 58 -2.66 -10.15 -4.34
CA LEU A 58 -4.00 -9.93 -4.88
C LEU A 58 -4.51 -11.16 -5.64
N LEU A 59 -3.66 -11.84 -6.39
CA LEU A 59 -4.00 -13.10 -7.06
C LEU A 59 -4.32 -14.21 -6.06
N LEU A 60 -3.54 -14.36 -4.97
CA LEU A 60 -3.84 -15.32 -3.91
C LEU A 60 -5.20 -15.03 -3.23
N LEU A 61 -5.50 -13.75 -2.99
CA LEU A 61 -6.80 -13.31 -2.49
C LEU A 61 -7.92 -13.67 -3.47
N LEU A 62 -7.72 -13.42 -4.76
CA LEU A 62 -8.69 -13.77 -5.79
C LEU A 62 -8.89 -15.28 -5.91
N MET A 63 -7.83 -16.09 -5.84
CA MET A 63 -7.92 -17.55 -5.84
C MET A 63 -8.69 -18.06 -4.62
N ALA A 64 -8.44 -17.49 -3.43
CA ALA A 64 -9.20 -17.80 -2.23
C ALA A 64 -10.69 -17.50 -2.37
N PHE A 65 -11.04 -16.40 -3.06
CA PHE A 65 -12.42 -16.03 -3.34
C PHE A 65 -13.10 -16.96 -4.33
N LEU A 66 -12.42 -17.26 -5.43
CA LEU A 66 -12.94 -18.09 -6.51
C LEU A 66 -13.04 -19.57 -6.09
N TRP A 67 -12.36 -19.98 -5.03
CA TRP A 67 -12.41 -21.33 -4.50
C TRP A 67 -13.86 -21.76 -4.18
N PRO A 68 -14.32 -22.93 -4.68
CA PRO A 68 -15.65 -23.45 -4.41
C PRO A 68 -15.74 -24.00 -2.99
N ALA A 69 -16.04 -23.13 -2.01
CA ALA A 69 -16.08 -23.47 -0.58
C ALA A 69 -17.51 -23.50 0.02
N GLY A 70 -18.51 -23.85 -0.80
CA GLY A 70 -19.93 -23.81 -0.44
C GLY A 70 -20.57 -22.43 -0.62
N PRO A 71 -21.80 -22.21 -0.11
CA PRO A 71 -22.53 -20.96 -0.32
C PRO A 71 -21.73 -19.77 0.20
N ARG A 72 -21.41 -18.85 -0.72
CA ARG A 72 -20.75 -17.58 -0.40
C ARG A 72 -21.77 -16.71 0.31
N TYR A 73 -21.61 -16.59 1.63
CA TYR A 73 -22.34 -15.59 2.40
C TYR A 73 -21.84 -14.22 1.94
N TRP A 74 -22.65 -13.52 1.15
CA TRP A 74 -22.48 -12.10 0.92
C TRP A 74 -22.70 -11.42 2.28
N PRO A 75 -21.66 -10.87 2.93
CA PRO A 75 -21.86 -10.14 4.18
C PRO A 75 -22.86 -9.00 3.94
N ALA A 76 -23.34 -8.37 5.00
CA ALA A 76 -24.19 -7.17 4.95
C ALA A 76 -23.46 -5.93 4.37
N LEU A 77 -22.61 -6.12 3.36
CA LEU A 77 -21.95 -5.15 2.49
C LEU A 77 -22.89 -4.05 2.01
N ARG A 78 -24.17 -4.41 1.83
CA ARG A 78 -25.27 -3.54 1.43
C ARG A 78 -25.52 -2.35 2.37
N ARG A 79 -24.97 -2.34 3.60
CA ARG A 79 -25.26 -1.29 4.60
C ARG A 79 -24.26 -0.16 4.70
N SER A 80 -23.03 -0.30 4.19
CA SER A 80 -22.05 0.80 4.23
C SER A 80 -22.18 1.66 2.96
N PRO A 81 -22.39 2.98 3.06
CA PRO A 81 -22.49 3.83 1.88
C PRO A 81 -21.16 3.94 1.12
N ILE A 82 -20.03 3.53 1.72
CA ILE A 82 -18.69 3.66 1.11
C ILE A 82 -18.52 2.82 -0.18
N TRP A 83 -19.34 1.78 -0.38
CA TRP A 83 -19.27 0.96 -1.60
C TRP A 83 -19.70 1.73 -2.84
N LEU A 84 -20.66 2.65 -2.72
CA LEU A 84 -21.14 3.44 -3.85
C LEU A 84 -20.03 4.31 -4.47
N PRO A 85 -19.31 5.16 -3.72
CA PRO A 85 -18.23 5.95 -4.30
C PRO A 85 -17.07 5.07 -4.80
N LEU A 86 -16.77 3.94 -4.16
CA LEU A 86 -15.71 3.04 -4.64
C LEU A 86 -16.10 2.35 -5.96
N CYS A 87 -17.32 1.85 -6.08
CA CYS A 87 -17.84 1.30 -7.34
C CYS A 87 -17.92 2.38 -8.43
N ALA A 88 -18.41 3.57 -8.08
CA ALA A 88 -18.45 4.71 -9.00
C ALA A 88 -17.05 5.07 -9.50
N LEU A 89 -16.03 5.04 -8.64
CA LEU A 89 -14.64 5.27 -9.03
C LEU A 89 -14.15 4.23 -10.05
N VAL A 90 -14.44 2.94 -9.87
CA VAL A 90 -14.08 1.89 -10.83
C VAL A 90 -14.83 2.05 -12.16
N ILE A 91 -16.10 2.46 -12.12
CA ILE A 91 -16.89 2.75 -13.32
C ILE A 91 -16.31 3.94 -14.06
N LEU A 92 -16.01 5.04 -13.37
CA LEU A 92 -15.40 6.23 -13.96
C LEU A 92 -14.03 5.92 -14.56
N ALA A 93 -13.20 5.11 -13.88
CA ALA A 93 -11.93 4.64 -14.42
C ALA A 93 -12.13 3.82 -15.71
N SER A 94 -13.10 2.90 -15.72
CA SER A 94 -13.46 2.12 -16.92
C SER A 94 -13.96 3.01 -18.07
N LEU A 95 -14.80 4.01 -17.80
CA LEU A 95 -15.27 4.95 -18.82
C LEU A 95 -14.13 5.78 -19.41
N SER A 96 -13.11 6.07 -18.59
CA SER A 96 -11.95 6.85 -19.02
C SER A 96 -11.12 6.18 -20.13
N LEU A 97 -11.27 4.88 -20.32
CA LEU A 97 -10.61 4.12 -21.39
C LEU A 97 -10.94 4.66 -22.79
N ASN A 98 -12.12 5.26 -22.98
CA ASN A 98 -12.57 5.78 -24.29
C ASN A 98 -11.82 7.03 -24.75
N TRP A 99 -11.21 7.77 -23.83
CA TRP A 99 -10.52 9.03 -24.11
C TRP A 99 -9.11 9.08 -23.49
N ALA A 100 -8.62 7.95 -23.00
CA ALA A 100 -7.28 7.85 -22.45
C ALA A 100 -6.24 8.03 -23.56
N ARG A 101 -5.28 8.94 -23.33
CA ARG A 101 -4.13 9.12 -24.23
C ARG A 101 -3.31 7.83 -24.37
N GLU A 102 -3.17 7.08 -23.28
CA GLU A 102 -2.50 5.79 -23.22
C GLU A 102 -3.47 4.72 -22.69
N PRO A 103 -4.25 4.05 -23.57
CA PRO A 103 -5.28 3.11 -23.15
C PRO A 103 -4.74 1.97 -22.28
N ILE A 104 -3.51 1.51 -22.53
CA ILE A 104 -2.91 0.39 -21.79
C ILE A 104 -2.63 0.74 -20.32
N LEU A 105 -2.21 1.97 -20.03
CA LEU A 105 -2.02 2.44 -18.67
C LEU A 105 -3.36 2.63 -17.96
N ALA A 106 -4.35 3.20 -18.67
CA ALA A 106 -5.70 3.34 -18.14
C ALA A 106 -6.33 1.98 -17.81
N TRP A 107 -6.09 0.95 -18.62
CA TRP A 107 -6.47 -0.43 -18.32
C TRP A 107 -5.79 -0.95 -17.05
N GLN A 108 -4.47 -0.80 -16.92
CA GLN A 108 -3.75 -1.24 -15.73
C GLN A 108 -4.32 -0.61 -14.45
N TYR A 109 -4.49 0.70 -14.43
CA TYR A 109 -5.01 1.39 -13.24
C TYR A 109 -6.48 1.04 -12.96
N THR A 110 -7.30 0.81 -13.99
CA THR A 110 -8.68 0.31 -13.83
C THR A 110 -8.70 -1.07 -13.20
N ILE A 111 -7.83 -1.98 -13.65
CA ILE A 111 -7.67 -3.32 -13.07
C ILE A 111 -7.22 -3.22 -11.61
N TYR A 112 -6.25 -2.36 -11.30
CA TYR A 112 -5.80 -2.16 -9.92
C TYR A 112 -6.89 -1.60 -9.01
N LEU A 113 -7.71 -0.66 -9.47
CA LEU A 113 -8.85 -0.16 -8.71
C LEU A 113 -9.91 -1.25 -8.49
N ALA A 114 -10.19 -2.05 -9.52
CA ALA A 114 -11.13 -3.18 -9.40
C ALA A 114 -10.61 -4.25 -8.42
N LEU A 115 -9.31 -4.56 -8.46
CA LEU A 115 -8.66 -5.48 -7.53
C LEU A 115 -8.62 -4.93 -6.10
N LEU A 116 -8.44 -3.62 -5.92
CA LEU A 116 -8.53 -2.98 -4.61
C LEU A 116 -9.95 -3.07 -4.04
N LEU A 117 -10.97 -2.78 -4.86
CA LEU A 117 -12.37 -2.93 -4.49
C LEU A 117 -12.69 -4.39 -4.12
N ALA A 118 -12.22 -5.34 -4.93
CA ALA A 118 -12.35 -6.76 -4.63
C ALA A 118 -11.64 -7.12 -3.32
N SER A 119 -10.42 -6.64 -3.09
CA SER A 119 -9.68 -6.89 -1.85
C SER A 119 -10.38 -6.34 -0.62
N PHE A 120 -10.96 -5.14 -0.73
CA PHE A 120 -11.79 -4.57 0.33
C PHE A 120 -12.97 -5.48 0.66
N TYR A 121 -13.63 -6.07 -0.36
CA TYR A 121 -14.70 -7.06 -0.16
C TYR A 121 -14.19 -8.34 0.51
N LEU A 122 -13.05 -8.84 0.05
CA LEU A 122 -12.47 -10.07 0.54
C LEU A 122 -11.98 -9.98 1.97
N ILE A 123 -11.45 -8.83 2.40
CA ILE A 123 -11.07 -8.62 3.80
C ILE A 123 -12.28 -8.76 4.73
N HIS A 124 -13.45 -8.21 4.33
CA HIS A 124 -14.69 -8.35 5.09
C HIS A 124 -15.18 -9.80 5.13
N TRP A 125 -15.08 -10.52 4.02
CA TRP A 125 -15.48 -11.93 3.94
C TRP A 125 -14.55 -12.86 4.72
N LEU A 126 -13.24 -12.64 4.59
CA LEU A 126 -12.20 -13.44 5.21
C LEU A 126 -12.17 -13.27 6.73
N ALA A 127 -12.47 -12.05 7.21
CA ALA A 127 -12.36 -11.65 8.61
C ALA A 127 -10.98 -12.05 9.18
N PRO A 128 -9.88 -11.52 8.62
CA PRO A 128 -8.53 -11.93 9.01
C PRO A 128 -8.29 -11.67 10.49
N ALA A 129 -7.42 -12.49 11.10
CA ALA A 129 -7.04 -12.31 12.49
C ALA A 129 -6.41 -10.91 12.68
N PRO A 130 -6.96 -10.05 13.56
CA PRO A 130 -6.49 -8.66 13.69
C PRO A 130 -4.99 -8.55 13.99
N ARG A 131 -4.44 -9.49 14.77
CA ARG A 131 -3.01 -9.54 15.11
C ARG A 131 -2.10 -9.73 13.89
N LEU A 132 -2.53 -10.50 12.88
CA LEU A 132 -1.73 -10.73 11.67
C LEU A 132 -1.67 -9.45 10.83
N VAL A 133 -2.82 -8.80 10.64
CA VAL A 133 -2.92 -7.53 9.91
C VAL A 133 -2.12 -6.43 10.62
N GLN A 134 -2.29 -6.29 11.94
CA GLN A 134 -1.54 -5.32 12.75
C GLN A 134 -0.03 -5.60 12.71
N GLY A 135 0.39 -6.86 12.80
CA GLY A 135 1.81 -7.21 12.74
C GLY A 135 2.43 -6.89 11.38
N ALA A 136 1.76 -7.23 10.28
CA ALA A 136 2.22 -6.92 8.93
C ALA A 136 2.29 -5.41 8.68
N LEU A 137 1.25 -4.68 9.09
CA LEU A 137 1.17 -3.23 8.95
C LEU A 137 2.22 -2.51 9.81
N LEU A 138 2.45 -2.98 11.05
CA LEU A 138 3.49 -2.45 11.92
C LEU A 138 4.89 -2.66 11.35
N LEU A 139 5.15 -3.85 10.79
CA LEU A 139 6.42 -4.14 10.13
C LEU A 139 6.62 -3.23 8.91
N ALA A 140 5.60 -3.06 8.09
CA ALA A 140 5.67 -2.16 6.93
C ALA A 140 5.86 -0.70 7.34
N LEU A 141 5.12 -0.23 8.36
CA LEU A 141 5.27 1.12 8.92
C LEU A 141 6.69 1.35 9.42
N ALA A 142 7.19 0.47 10.28
CA ALA A 142 8.52 0.60 10.87
C ALA A 142 9.61 0.55 9.79
N GLY A 143 9.53 -0.41 8.87
CA GLY A 143 10.50 -0.56 7.80
C GLY A 143 10.55 0.66 6.87
N GLN A 144 9.40 1.15 6.40
CA GLN A 144 9.33 2.36 5.59
C GLN A 144 9.87 3.58 6.35
N SER A 145 9.55 3.70 7.64
CA SER A 145 9.98 4.83 8.47
C SER A 145 11.50 4.85 8.70
N ILE A 146 12.11 3.67 8.89
CA ILE A 146 13.56 3.53 9.04
C ILE A 146 14.26 3.93 7.74
N VAL A 147 13.83 3.40 6.59
CA VAL A 147 14.42 3.76 5.28
C VAL A 147 14.26 5.26 5.03
N ALA A 148 13.06 5.80 5.25
CA ALA A 148 12.76 7.22 5.09
C ALA A 148 13.65 8.11 5.97
N GLY A 149 13.83 7.76 7.24
CA GLY A 149 14.70 8.50 8.16
C GLY A 149 16.17 8.46 7.75
N LEU A 150 16.66 7.30 7.30
CA LEU A 150 18.04 7.14 6.84
C LEU A 150 18.30 7.90 5.53
N GLN A 151 17.38 7.84 4.56
CA GLN A 151 17.45 8.63 3.33
C GLN A 151 17.48 10.13 3.63
N PHE A 152 16.59 10.60 4.51
CA PHE A 152 16.55 12.01 4.89
C PHE A 152 17.83 12.42 5.61
N TRP A 153 18.40 11.58 6.49
CA TRP A 153 19.67 11.90 7.13
C TRP A 153 20.83 11.97 6.13
N ARG A 154 20.87 11.02 5.18
CA ARG A 154 21.94 10.92 4.18
C ARG A 154 21.79 11.94 3.04
N GLN A 155 20.59 12.48 2.83
CA GLN A 155 20.23 13.34 1.69
C GLN A 155 20.47 12.65 0.34
N ASP A 156 20.31 11.32 0.30
CA ASP A 156 20.61 10.46 -0.85
C ASP A 156 19.82 9.14 -0.73
N ASP A 157 19.78 8.36 -1.80
CA ASP A 157 19.29 6.97 -1.73
C ASP A 157 20.26 6.05 -0.97
N LEU A 158 19.75 4.92 -0.48
CA LEU A 158 20.49 3.95 0.33
C LEU A 158 21.07 2.79 -0.52
N GLY A 159 20.76 2.73 -1.82
CA GLY A 159 21.14 1.63 -2.70
C GLY A 159 20.34 0.33 -2.52
N LEU A 160 19.20 0.38 -1.82
CA LEU A 160 18.24 -0.70 -1.61
C LEU A 160 17.36 -0.97 -2.85
N TYR A 161 17.92 -0.85 -4.06
CA TYR A 161 17.19 -1.02 -5.31
C TYR A 161 16.53 -2.41 -5.43
N TRP A 162 17.14 -3.43 -4.82
CA TRP A 162 16.55 -4.77 -4.74
C TRP A 162 15.21 -4.79 -3.99
N LEU A 163 15.07 -3.97 -2.95
CA LEU A 163 13.82 -3.82 -2.19
C LEU A 163 12.81 -2.90 -2.89
N GLY A 164 13.19 -2.29 -4.02
CA GLY A 164 12.36 -1.35 -4.76
C GLY A 164 12.63 0.12 -4.42
N GLU A 165 13.79 0.43 -3.83
CA GLU A 165 14.19 1.84 -3.70
C GLU A 165 14.36 2.49 -5.08
N VAL A 166 13.91 3.72 -5.19
CA VAL A 166 14.06 4.55 -6.38
C VAL A 166 15.41 5.24 -6.35
N ASP A 167 16.09 5.26 -7.50
CA ASP A 167 17.28 6.09 -7.70
C ASP A 167 16.88 7.58 -7.63
N LEU A 168 17.30 8.24 -6.54
CA LEU A 168 16.93 9.64 -6.26
C LEU A 168 17.84 10.62 -7.00
N ASN A 169 19.04 10.19 -7.38
CA ASN A 169 20.02 10.98 -8.12
C ASN A 169 19.69 11.09 -9.61
N ARG A 170 19.12 10.04 -10.20
CA ARG A 170 18.69 10.02 -11.61
C ARG A 170 17.25 10.47 -11.83
N TYR A 171 16.61 11.04 -10.82
CA TYR A 171 15.21 11.45 -10.90
C TYR A 171 15.01 12.51 -12.02
N PRO A 172 14.28 12.20 -13.10
CA PRO A 172 14.01 13.19 -14.14
C PRO A 172 13.09 14.28 -13.55
N GLY A 173 13.64 15.48 -13.37
CA GLY A 173 12.98 16.60 -12.68
C GLY A 173 13.55 16.96 -11.30
N GLY A 174 14.57 16.21 -10.83
CA GLY A 174 15.13 16.34 -9.48
C GLY A 174 14.21 15.75 -8.41
N GLY A 175 14.78 15.06 -7.42
CA GLY A 175 14.00 14.58 -6.28
C GLY A 175 13.14 15.71 -5.68
N SER A 176 12.04 15.36 -5.02
CA SER A 176 11.17 16.32 -4.36
C SER A 176 11.93 16.91 -3.18
N ILE A 177 12.45 18.11 -3.43
CA ILE A 177 13.28 18.87 -2.50
C ILE A 177 12.46 19.96 -1.81
N LEU A 178 12.93 20.36 -0.64
CA LEU A 178 12.52 21.54 0.08
C LEU A 178 13.60 22.59 -0.14
N ALA A 179 13.22 23.74 -0.67
CA ALA A 179 14.09 24.90 -0.71
C ALA A 179 13.91 25.70 0.58
N VAL A 180 14.98 25.84 1.37
CA VAL A 180 15.02 26.70 2.56
C VAL A 180 16.14 27.72 2.34
N GLY A 181 15.76 28.90 1.85
CA GLY A 181 16.71 29.88 1.35
C GLY A 181 17.47 29.33 0.14
N GLU A 182 18.81 29.27 0.24
CA GLU A 182 19.70 28.75 -0.80
C GLU A 182 19.96 27.25 -0.68
N GLN A 183 19.45 26.59 0.36
CA GLN A 183 19.67 25.16 0.59
C GLN A 183 18.51 24.33 0.04
N PHE A 184 18.86 23.18 -0.54
CA PHE A 184 17.91 22.18 -1.01
C PHE A 184 18.03 20.91 -0.17
N TRP A 185 16.91 20.49 0.41
CA TRP A 185 16.82 19.31 1.26
C TRP A 185 15.91 18.27 0.62
N LEU A 186 16.43 17.06 0.43
CA LEU A 186 15.65 15.90 0.01
C LEU A 186 14.57 15.59 1.05
N ARG A 187 13.32 15.46 0.60
CA ARG A 187 12.22 14.95 1.43
C ARG A 187 12.34 13.44 1.60
N ALA A 188 11.82 12.86 2.68
CA ALA A 188 11.89 11.42 2.86
C ALA A 188 10.96 10.66 1.89
N TYR A 189 11.50 9.66 1.18
CA TYR A 189 10.77 8.83 0.20
C TYR A 189 10.40 7.44 0.74
N GLY A 190 11.19 6.92 1.68
CA GLY A 190 11.14 5.51 2.02
C GLY A 190 11.44 4.67 0.77
N LEU A 191 10.73 3.56 0.60
CA LEU A 191 10.79 2.76 -0.62
C LEU A 191 9.68 3.16 -1.61
N THR A 192 9.02 4.30 -1.41
CA THR A 192 8.01 4.79 -2.37
C THR A 192 8.67 5.66 -3.43
N ASN A 193 8.01 5.83 -4.57
CA ASN A 193 8.48 6.68 -5.66
C ASN A 193 8.15 8.18 -5.47
N HIS A 194 7.47 8.56 -4.37
CA HIS A 194 7.16 9.96 -4.06
C HIS A 194 6.88 10.19 -2.56
N PRO A 195 7.37 11.26 -1.93
CA PRO A 195 7.18 11.52 -0.50
C PRO A 195 5.71 11.66 -0.08
N ASN A 196 4.84 12.15 -0.96
CA ASN A 196 3.40 12.20 -0.67
C ASN A 196 2.76 10.80 -0.58
N LEU A 197 3.25 9.83 -1.35
CA LEU A 197 2.77 8.45 -1.29
C LEU A 197 3.23 7.78 0.00
N LEU A 198 4.50 7.98 0.38
CA LEU A 198 4.97 7.62 1.71
C LEU A 198 4.09 8.23 2.80
N GLY A 199 3.88 9.54 2.76
CA GLY A 199 3.08 10.24 3.77
C GLY A 199 1.66 9.69 3.88
N GLY A 200 0.97 9.47 2.76
CA GLY A 200 -0.37 8.88 2.74
C GLY A 200 -0.40 7.48 3.35
N PHE A 201 0.58 6.64 3.02
CA PHE A 201 0.74 5.32 3.62
C PHE A 201 0.98 5.40 5.14
N LEU A 202 1.93 6.22 5.59
CA LEU A 202 2.27 6.38 7.01
C LEU A 202 1.06 6.86 7.81
N ALA A 203 0.35 7.89 7.33
CA ALA A 203 -0.85 8.42 7.97
C ALA A 203 -1.94 7.34 8.11
N LEU A 204 -2.25 6.62 7.03
CA LEU A 204 -3.24 5.54 7.06
C LEU A 204 -2.82 4.41 8.01
N ALA A 205 -1.56 3.99 7.95
CA ALA A 205 -1.03 2.92 8.79
C ALA A 205 -1.10 3.30 10.29
N ILE A 206 -0.76 4.54 10.64
CA ILE A 206 -0.88 5.08 12.00
C ILE A 206 -2.35 5.04 12.46
N LEU A 207 -3.29 5.56 11.67
CA LEU A 207 -4.72 5.57 12.02
C LEU A 207 -5.26 4.15 12.25
N LEU A 208 -4.94 3.21 11.35
CA LEU A 208 -5.38 1.82 11.47
C LEU A 208 -4.79 1.12 12.70
N LEU A 209 -3.52 1.40 13.03
CA LEU A 209 -2.85 0.84 14.20
C LEU A 209 -3.36 1.45 15.53
N LEU A 210 -3.71 2.74 15.54
CA LEU A 210 -4.32 3.40 16.69
C LEU A 210 -5.76 2.94 16.94
N GLY A 211 -6.57 2.80 15.88
CA GLY A 211 -7.95 2.31 15.97
C GLY A 211 -8.07 0.81 16.31
N GLY A 212 -7.00 0.04 16.09
CA GLY A 212 -6.93 -1.34 16.52
C GLY A 212 -6.90 -1.43 18.04
N SER A 213 -7.90 -2.10 18.65
CA SER A 213 -8.02 -2.24 20.11
C SER A 213 -6.69 -2.69 20.75
N LEU A 214 -6.02 -1.73 21.39
CA LEU A 214 -4.69 -1.88 21.99
C LEU A 214 -4.81 -2.72 23.26
N ARG A 215 -4.84 -4.04 23.10
CA ARG A 215 -4.76 -4.91 24.28
C ARG A 215 -3.32 -4.85 24.81
N PRO A 216 -3.09 -4.44 26.08
CA PRO A 216 -1.77 -4.51 26.67
C PRO A 216 -1.27 -5.96 26.55
N GLY A 217 -0.10 -6.11 25.95
CA GLY A 217 0.45 -7.41 25.55
C GLY A 217 1.82 -7.26 24.92
N ARG A 218 2.39 -8.36 24.42
CA ARG A 218 3.77 -8.44 23.90
C ARG A 218 4.08 -7.46 22.75
N LEU A 219 3.05 -6.94 22.07
CA LEU A 219 3.19 -5.99 20.96
C LEU A 219 3.17 -4.51 21.40
N ALA A 220 2.99 -4.20 22.69
CA ALA A 220 2.82 -2.81 23.14
C ALA A 220 4.06 -1.93 22.89
N TRP A 221 5.25 -2.41 23.27
CA TRP A 221 6.51 -1.71 23.00
C TRP A 221 6.79 -1.53 21.49
N PRO A 222 6.83 -2.61 20.67
CA PRO A 222 7.16 -2.46 19.26
C PRO A 222 6.14 -1.60 18.52
N LEU A 223 4.87 -1.62 18.94
CA LEU A 223 3.85 -0.72 18.41
C LEU A 223 4.15 0.75 18.73
N ARG A 224 4.44 1.08 20.00
CA ARG A 224 4.78 2.46 20.38
C ARG A 224 6.00 2.98 19.63
N LEU A 225 7.03 2.15 19.52
CA LEU A 225 8.23 2.50 18.76
C LEU A 225 7.90 2.69 17.27
N GLY A 226 7.14 1.78 16.66
CA GLY A 226 6.75 1.88 15.27
C GLY A 226 5.88 3.12 14.98
N LEU A 227 4.96 3.46 15.88
CA LEU A 227 4.16 4.69 15.78
C LEU A 227 5.04 5.95 15.90
N LEU A 228 5.99 5.96 16.84
CA LEU A 228 6.93 7.08 16.98
C LEU A 228 7.76 7.28 15.72
N LEU A 229 8.35 6.19 15.19
CA LEU A 229 9.10 6.21 13.93
C LEU A 229 8.21 6.65 12.76
N GLY A 230 6.98 6.14 12.69
CA GLY A 230 5.98 6.52 11.69
C GLY A 230 5.65 8.00 11.70
N CYS A 231 5.38 8.57 12.87
CA CYS A 231 5.12 10.01 13.02
C CYS A 231 6.34 10.84 12.61
N ALA A 232 7.55 10.45 13.04
CA ALA A 232 8.78 11.14 12.65
C ALA A 232 8.97 11.11 11.13
N ALA A 233 8.89 9.94 10.50
CA ALA A 233 9.01 9.80 9.05
C ALA A 233 7.91 10.55 8.29
N LEU A 234 6.68 10.61 8.84
CA LEU A 234 5.59 11.37 8.25
C LEU A 234 5.91 12.88 8.23
N VAL A 235 6.50 13.42 9.29
CA VAL A 235 6.99 14.81 9.31
C VAL A 235 8.11 14.99 8.29
N LEU A 236 9.08 14.07 8.23
CA LEU A 236 10.19 14.14 7.27
C LEU A 236 9.76 13.95 5.80
N SER A 237 8.57 13.40 5.55
CA SER A 237 8.00 13.33 4.20
C SER A 237 7.53 14.71 3.71
N PHE A 238 7.24 15.67 4.61
CA PHE A 238 6.64 16.98 4.29
C PHE A 238 5.34 16.91 3.46
N SER A 239 4.60 15.81 3.57
CA SER A 239 3.32 15.63 2.89
C SER A 239 2.19 16.35 3.64
N ARG A 240 1.96 17.62 3.31
CA ARG A 240 0.91 18.46 3.94
C ARG A 240 -0.46 17.80 3.94
N ALA A 241 -0.86 17.19 2.82
CA ALA A 241 -2.13 16.48 2.72
C ALA A 241 -2.22 15.27 3.66
N ALA A 242 -1.11 14.54 3.85
CA ALA A 242 -1.07 13.41 4.77
C ALA A 242 -1.11 13.85 6.24
N TRP A 243 -0.48 14.98 6.58
CA TRP A 243 -0.60 15.57 7.93
C TRP A 243 -2.04 15.95 8.24
N LEU A 244 -2.69 16.65 7.31
CA LEU A 244 -4.11 17.01 7.45
C LEU A 244 -5.00 15.78 7.51
N GLY A 245 -4.73 14.76 6.68
CA GLY A 245 -5.46 13.49 6.71
C GLY A 245 -5.33 12.76 8.04
N LEU A 246 -4.13 12.71 8.63
CA LEU A 246 -3.91 12.13 9.95
C LEU A 246 -4.66 12.90 11.06
N LEU A 247 -4.66 14.24 10.98
CA LEU A 247 -5.39 15.09 11.93
C LEU A 247 -6.92 14.98 11.77
N ALA A 248 -7.40 14.82 10.54
CA ALA A 248 -8.81 14.69 10.23
C ALA A 248 -9.39 13.36 10.71
N GLY A 249 -8.58 12.28 10.66
CA GLY A 249 -8.84 10.98 11.29
C GLY A 249 -10.17 10.35 10.96
#